data_AF-A0A2E3KJ75-F1
#
_entry.id   AF-A0A2E3KJ75-F1
#
_cell.length_a   1.000
_cell.length_b   1.000
_cell.length_c   1.000
_cell.angle_alpha   90.00
_cell.angle_beta   90.00
_cell.angle_gamma   90.00
#
_symmetry.space_group_name_H-M   'P 1'
#
loop_
_entity.id
_entity.type
_entity.pdbx_description
1 polymer ?
#
loop_
_entity_poly.entity_id
_entity_poly.type
_entity_poly.pdbx_seq_one_letter_code
_entity_poly.pdbx_strand_id
1 'polypeptide(L)'
;MSNAPVAELTTRPFLAEERPAETRSEPSACITIIDRSATPAREQKGDSVIGTASLMMLAGEEFGQIHELDGLRVHDGRLHGMSREPVRMGSIVTIGWQDSTRTACRGVIAFTIRESTGWRVMVELDSKLAA
;
A
#
# COMPACT_ATOMS: atom_id res chain seq x y z
N MET A 1 -4.06 79.10 36.59
CA MET A 1 -5.24 79.78 37.19
C MET A 1 -6.12 80.30 36.06
N SER A 2 -7.43 80.20 36.22
CA SER A 2 -8.53 80.59 35.31
C SER A 2 -8.72 79.71 34.07
N ASN A 3 -9.92 79.34 33.63
CA ASN A 3 -11.26 79.10 34.20
C ASN A 3 -12.06 78.61 32.97
N ALA A 4 -12.81 77.53 33.09
CA ALA A 4 -13.74 77.10 32.03
C ALA A 4 -14.94 78.09 31.92
N PRO A 5 -15.78 77.96 30.87
CA PRO A 5 -17.11 77.46 31.20
C PRO A 5 -17.70 76.45 30.21
N VAL A 6 -18.61 75.70 30.81
CA VAL A 6 -19.50 74.64 30.33
C VAL A 6 -20.59 75.17 29.38
N ALA A 7 -20.97 74.35 28.41
CA ALA A 7 -22.35 74.30 27.93
C ALA A 7 -22.76 72.81 27.77
N GLU A 8 -23.59 72.34 28.70
CA GLU A 8 -24.39 71.13 28.60
C GLU A 8 -25.65 71.39 27.76
N LEU A 9 -26.08 70.40 26.97
CA LEU A 9 -27.48 70.17 26.60
C LEU A 9 -27.67 68.69 26.19
N THR A 10 -27.96 67.88 27.22
CA THR A 10 -29.05 66.87 27.35
C THR A 10 -29.85 66.58 26.06
N THR A 11 -30.19 65.35 25.61
CA THR A 11 -31.00 64.33 26.30
C THR A 11 -31.22 63.08 25.38
N ARG A 12 -30.72 61.91 25.82
CA ARG A 12 -31.38 60.56 25.86
C ARG A 12 -31.64 59.67 24.62
N PRO A 13 -31.83 58.34 24.84
CA PRO A 13 -31.25 57.24 24.06
C PRO A 13 -32.27 56.45 23.22
N PHE A 14 -31.78 55.63 22.28
CA PHE A 14 -32.59 54.56 21.68
C PHE A 14 -31.78 53.27 21.44
N LEU A 15 -32.10 52.29 22.28
CA LEU A 15 -32.25 50.84 22.06
C LEU A 15 -31.38 50.12 21.00
N ALA A 16 -30.56 49.22 21.53
CA ALA A 16 -30.37 47.82 21.16
C ALA A 16 -30.74 47.38 19.73
N GLU A 17 -29.74 46.85 19.01
CA GLU A 17 -29.89 45.55 18.34
C GLU A 17 -28.51 44.89 18.21
N GLU A 18 -28.29 43.87 19.05
CA GLU A 18 -27.24 42.88 18.85
C GLU A 18 -27.50 42.16 17.53
N ARG A 19 -26.65 42.35 16.53
CA ARG A 19 -26.67 41.50 15.34
C ARG A 19 -26.02 40.17 15.68
N PRO A 20 -26.72 39.04 15.52
CA PRO A 20 -26.13 37.73 15.78
C PRO A 20 -25.03 37.45 14.77
N ALA A 21 -23.93 36.89 15.27
CA ALA A 21 -22.83 36.39 14.48
C ALA A 21 -23.37 35.40 13.43
N GLU A 22 -23.19 35.72 12.14
CA GLU A 22 -23.35 34.77 11.05
C GLU A 22 -22.30 33.66 11.22
N THR A 23 -22.67 32.60 11.93
CA THR A 23 -21.96 31.33 11.90
C THR A 23 -22.10 30.77 10.49
N ARG A 24 -21.12 31.10 9.65
CA ARG A 24 -20.93 30.51 8.33
C ARG A 24 -20.76 29.00 8.56
N SER A 25 -21.80 28.23 8.25
CA SER A 25 -21.77 26.77 8.35
C SER A 25 -20.72 26.26 7.36
N GLU A 26 -19.57 25.83 7.87
CA GLU A 26 -18.56 25.16 7.07
C GLU A 26 -19.16 23.86 6.49
N PRO A 27 -18.89 23.51 5.23
CA PRO A 27 -19.33 22.23 4.69
C PRO A 27 -18.59 21.12 5.44
N SER A 28 -19.33 20.36 6.26
CA SER A 28 -18.83 19.14 6.90
C SER A 28 -18.13 18.27 5.87
N ALA A 29 -16.83 18.06 6.05
CA ALA A 29 -16.07 17.11 5.24
C ALA A 29 -16.69 15.72 5.43
N CYS A 30 -17.45 15.26 4.44
CA CYS A 30 -17.95 13.90 4.42
C CYS A 30 -16.80 12.96 4.01
N ILE A 31 -16.35 12.15 4.97
CA ILE A 31 -15.42 11.06 4.69
C ILE A 31 -16.22 9.92 4.05
N THR A 32 -15.93 9.61 2.79
CA THR A 32 -16.45 8.39 2.16
C THR A 32 -15.60 7.21 2.61
N ILE A 33 -16.12 6.39 3.52
CA ILE A 33 -15.53 5.09 3.85
C ILE A 33 -15.95 4.12 2.74
N ILE A 34 -15.02 3.81 1.84
CA ILE A 34 -15.20 2.72 0.87
C ILE A 34 -14.96 1.41 1.63
N ASP A 35 -16.04 0.76 2.07
CA ASP A 35 -15.98 -0.63 2.50
C ASP A 35 -15.66 -1.49 1.26
N ARG A 36 -14.37 -1.79 1.09
CA ARG A 36 -13.92 -2.82 0.15
C ARG A 36 -14.26 -4.18 0.75
N SER A 37 -15.57 -4.46 0.84
CA SER A 37 -16.07 -5.80 1.11
C SER A 37 -15.33 -6.74 0.16
N ALA A 38 -14.64 -7.70 0.79
CA ALA A 38 -13.55 -8.46 0.20
C ALA A 38 -13.88 -8.85 -1.24
N THR A 39 -13.15 -8.23 -2.18
CA THR A 39 -13.18 -8.66 -3.58
C THR A 39 -12.89 -10.16 -3.55
N PRO A 40 -13.77 -11.03 -4.08
CA PRO A 40 -13.49 -12.46 -4.09
C PRO A 40 -12.12 -12.61 -4.74
N ALA A 41 -11.20 -13.26 -4.01
CA ALA A 41 -9.84 -13.47 -4.46
C ALA A 41 -9.95 -14.10 -5.86
N ARG A 42 -9.68 -13.31 -6.91
CA ARG A 42 -9.67 -13.84 -8.28
C ARG A 42 -8.79 -15.06 -8.22
N GLU A 43 -9.35 -16.23 -8.56
CA GLU A 43 -8.54 -17.43 -8.70
C GLU A 43 -7.41 -17.06 -9.66
N GLN A 44 -6.19 -17.03 -9.15
CA GLN A 44 -5.03 -16.63 -9.94
C GLN A 44 -4.85 -17.71 -11.01
N LYS A 45 -5.18 -17.37 -12.25
CA LYS A 45 -4.99 -18.21 -13.43
C LYS A 45 -3.51 -18.59 -13.51
N GLY A 46 -3.20 -19.87 -13.71
CA GLY A 46 -1.83 -20.36 -13.83
C GLY A 46 -1.68 -21.84 -13.54
N ASP A 47 -0.58 -22.42 -14.00
CA ASP A 47 -0.23 -23.80 -13.74
C ASP A 47 0.25 -23.91 -12.29
N SER A 48 -0.42 -24.75 -11.51
CA SER A 48 0.02 -25.08 -10.16
C SER A 48 1.37 -25.77 -10.24
N VAL A 49 2.33 -25.33 -9.43
CA VAL A 49 3.63 -26.00 -9.30
C VAL A 49 3.61 -26.86 -8.05
N ILE A 50 4.15 -28.07 -8.14
CA ILE A 50 4.22 -29.01 -7.02
C ILE A 50 5.40 -28.61 -6.12
N GLY A 51 5.16 -28.56 -4.81
CA GLY A 51 6.19 -28.29 -3.80
C GLY A 51 6.49 -26.81 -3.61
N THR A 52 7.70 -26.51 -3.16
CA THR A 52 8.18 -25.16 -2.84
C THR A 52 9.22 -24.67 -3.83
N ALA A 53 9.50 -23.37 -3.79
CA ALA A 53 10.58 -22.75 -4.54
C ALA A 53 11.44 -21.90 -3.60
N SER A 54 12.75 -21.91 -3.80
CA SER A 54 13.70 -21.10 -3.05
C SER A 54 14.12 -19.90 -3.90
N LEU A 55 14.01 -18.69 -3.35
CA LEU A 55 14.51 -17.46 -3.94
C LEU A 55 15.83 -17.10 -3.29
N MET A 56 16.93 -17.19 -4.02
CA MET A 56 18.25 -16.74 -3.55
C MET A 56 18.56 -15.36 -4.12
N MET A 57 18.83 -14.40 -3.26
CA MET A 57 19.14 -13.01 -3.63
C MET A 57 20.53 -12.91 -4.27
N LEU A 58 20.60 -12.28 -5.45
CA LEU A 58 21.83 -12.20 -6.26
C LEU A 58 22.58 -10.87 -6.16
N ALA A 59 22.01 -9.86 -5.52
CA ALA A 59 22.64 -8.55 -5.39
C ALA A 59 22.09 -7.75 -4.19
N GLY A 60 22.83 -6.71 -3.80
CA GLY A 60 22.46 -5.81 -2.71
C GLY A 60 22.89 -6.31 -1.33
N GLU A 61 22.38 -5.65 -0.30
CA GLU A 61 22.69 -5.94 1.12
C GLU A 61 22.20 -7.33 1.56
N GLU A 62 21.20 -7.88 0.86
CA GLU A 62 20.58 -9.16 1.14
C GLU A 62 21.22 -10.32 0.33
N PHE A 63 22.38 -10.10 -0.31
CA PHE A 63 23.03 -11.13 -1.13
C PHE A 63 23.18 -12.46 -0.38
N GLY A 64 22.78 -13.55 -1.04
CA GLY A 64 22.86 -14.90 -0.48
C GLY A 64 21.75 -15.25 0.50
N GLN A 65 20.88 -14.30 0.87
CA GLN A 65 19.66 -14.60 1.62
C GLN A 65 18.74 -15.48 0.77
N ILE A 66 18.11 -16.46 1.42
CA ILE A 66 17.20 -17.41 0.79
C ILE A 66 15.82 -17.26 1.42
N HIS A 67 14.80 -17.09 0.56
CA HIS A 67 13.40 -17.15 0.97
C HIS A 67 12.73 -18.37 0.35
N GLU A 68 11.87 -19.02 1.13
CA GLU A 68 11.00 -20.08 0.60
C GLU A 68 9.66 -19.48 0.17
N LEU A 69 9.15 -20.01 -0.95
CA LEU A 69 7.82 -19.76 -1.47
C LEU A 69 6.99 -21.04 -1.46
N ASP A 70 5.79 -20.92 -0.90
CA ASP A 70 4.75 -21.95 -0.90
C ASP A 70 3.59 -21.55 -1.85
N GLY A 71 2.70 -22.50 -2.15
CA GLY A 71 1.45 -22.20 -2.89
C GLY A 71 1.68 -21.68 -4.29
N LEU A 72 2.67 -22.27 -4.98
CA LEU A 72 3.24 -21.76 -6.21
C LEU A 72 2.27 -21.83 -7.42
N ARG A 73 2.27 -20.76 -8.22
CA ARG A 73 1.61 -20.72 -9.54
C ARG A 73 2.49 -20.03 -10.55
N VAL A 74 2.55 -20.56 -11.77
CA VAL A 74 3.27 -19.91 -12.88
C VAL A 74 2.29 -19.58 -14.01
N HIS A 75 2.31 -18.34 -14.49
CA HIS A 75 1.47 -17.86 -15.60
C HIS A 75 2.12 -16.64 -16.24
N ASP A 76 2.07 -16.53 -17.58
CA ASP A 76 2.58 -15.37 -18.34
C ASP A 76 4.01 -14.95 -17.95
N GLY A 77 4.91 -15.90 -17.73
CA GLY A 77 6.29 -15.61 -17.32
C GLY A 77 6.41 -15.04 -15.91
N ARG A 78 5.41 -15.24 -15.05
CA ARG A 78 5.42 -14.82 -13.65
C ARG A 78 5.28 -16.02 -12.73
N LEU A 79 6.07 -16.03 -11.67
CA LEU A 79 5.92 -16.91 -10.53
C LEU A 79 5.18 -16.17 -9.42
N HIS A 80 4.13 -16.78 -8.91
CA HIS A 80 3.40 -16.33 -7.73
C HIS A 80 3.62 -17.33 -6.60
N GLY A 81 3.76 -16.84 -5.37
CA GLY A 81 3.86 -17.68 -4.18
C GLY A 81 3.72 -16.88 -2.89
N MET A 82 3.72 -17.58 -1.77
CA MET A 82 3.66 -17.02 -0.43
C MET A 82 4.99 -17.22 0.28
N SER A 83 5.58 -16.14 0.79
CA SER A 83 6.73 -16.20 1.71
C SER A 83 6.30 -15.91 3.13
N ARG A 84 7.06 -16.43 4.10
CA ARG A 84 6.85 -16.13 5.53
C ARG A 84 7.38 -14.74 5.90
N GLU A 85 8.43 -14.32 5.22
CA GLU A 85 9.16 -13.07 5.47
C GLU A 85 8.97 -12.09 4.30
N PRO A 86 9.09 -10.78 4.55
CA PRO A 86 9.05 -9.81 3.47
C PRO A 86 10.24 -10.04 2.54
N VAL A 87 9.97 -10.05 1.23
CA VAL A 87 11.00 -10.06 0.20
C VAL A 87 11.03 -8.70 -0.48
N ARG A 88 12.21 -8.10 -0.60
CA ARG A 88 12.38 -6.75 -1.15
C ARG A 88 12.03 -6.70 -2.64
N MET A 89 11.21 -5.73 -3.03
CA MET A 89 10.87 -5.47 -4.43
C MET A 89 12.08 -4.96 -5.22
N GLY A 90 12.16 -5.34 -6.50
CA GLY A 90 13.26 -5.02 -7.41
C GLY A 90 14.49 -5.92 -7.23
N SER A 91 14.50 -6.78 -6.21
CA SER A 91 15.61 -7.71 -5.99
C SER A 91 15.71 -8.73 -7.10
N ILE A 92 16.94 -8.99 -7.53
CA ILE A 92 17.27 -10.01 -8.52
C ILE A 92 17.49 -11.33 -7.80
N VAL A 93 16.82 -12.39 -8.25
CA VAL A 93 16.84 -13.69 -7.59
C VAL A 93 17.14 -14.84 -8.54
N THR A 94 17.83 -15.86 -8.04
CA THR A 94 17.78 -17.21 -8.60
C THR A 94 16.65 -17.98 -7.95
N ILE A 95 15.90 -18.72 -8.75
CA ILE A 95 14.77 -19.53 -8.33
C ILE A 95 15.19 -20.98 -8.44
N GLY A 96 15.30 -21.66 -7.30
CA GLY A 96 15.41 -23.11 -7.22
C GLY A 96 14.04 -23.74 -7.04
N TRP A 97 13.79 -24.86 -7.70
CA TRP A 97 12.51 -25.59 -7.62
C TRP A 97 12.70 -26.90 -6.88
N GLN A 98 11.73 -27.25 -6.04
CA GLN A 98 11.64 -28.61 -5.53
C GLN A 98 11.16 -29.60 -6.62
N ASP A 99 10.32 -29.13 -7.53
CA ASP A 99 9.87 -29.89 -8.71
C ASP A 99 11.05 -30.17 -9.65
N SER A 100 11.42 -31.45 -9.77
CA SER A 100 12.56 -31.90 -10.58
C SER A 100 12.36 -31.74 -12.09
N THR A 101 11.14 -31.46 -12.54
CA THR A 101 10.85 -31.21 -13.97
C THR A 101 11.19 -29.78 -14.39
N ARG A 102 11.48 -28.88 -13.42
CA ARG A 102 11.75 -27.47 -13.67
C ARG A 102 13.23 -27.14 -13.52
N THR A 103 13.75 -26.38 -14.48
CA THR A 103 15.11 -25.86 -14.42
C THR A 103 15.16 -24.61 -13.58
N ALA A 104 16.20 -24.47 -12.75
CA ALA A 104 16.47 -23.25 -12.02
C ALA A 104 16.56 -22.07 -12.99
N CYS A 105 15.93 -20.96 -12.64
CA CYS A 105 15.88 -19.78 -13.50
C CYS A 105 16.09 -18.50 -12.70
N ARG A 106 16.22 -17.38 -13.39
CA ARG A 106 16.38 -16.07 -12.77
C ARG A 106 15.09 -15.29 -12.87
N GLY A 107 14.89 -14.36 -11.93
CA GLY A 107 13.82 -13.40 -12.02
C GLY A 107 14.07 -12.14 -11.20
N VAL A 108 13.08 -11.26 -11.21
CA VAL A 108 13.06 -10.03 -10.42
C VAL A 108 11.79 -10.00 -9.58
N ILE A 109 11.91 -9.65 -8.31
CA ILE A 109 10.75 -9.47 -7.42
C ILE A 109 9.95 -8.26 -7.90
N ALA A 110 8.85 -8.50 -8.62
CA ALA A 110 8.02 -7.45 -9.20
C ALA A 110 7.02 -6.88 -8.20
N PHE A 111 6.60 -7.69 -7.22
CA PHE A 111 5.60 -7.28 -6.23
C PHE A 111 5.72 -8.08 -4.94
N THR A 112 5.51 -7.40 -3.81
CA THR A 112 5.42 -7.99 -2.47
C THR A 112 4.29 -7.32 -1.71
N ILE A 113 3.38 -8.07 -1.09
CA ILE A 113 2.31 -7.50 -0.25
C ILE A 113 2.03 -8.39 0.95
N ARG A 114 1.77 -7.76 2.10
CA ARG A 114 1.37 -8.47 3.30
C ARG A 114 -0.04 -9.03 3.14
N GLU A 115 -0.21 -10.30 3.47
CA GLU A 115 -1.49 -10.99 3.62
C GLU A 115 -1.67 -11.51 5.05
N SER A 116 -2.81 -12.15 5.33
CA SER A 116 -3.14 -12.66 6.67
C SER A 116 -2.13 -13.68 7.21
N THR A 117 -1.51 -14.47 6.34
CA THR A 117 -0.63 -15.60 6.72
C THR A 117 0.84 -15.42 6.32
N GLY A 118 1.19 -14.33 5.65
CA GLY A 118 2.55 -14.14 5.12
C GLY A 118 2.63 -12.98 4.13
N TRP A 119 3.54 -13.09 3.18
CA TRP A 119 3.76 -12.11 2.13
C TRP A 119 3.53 -12.75 0.78
N ARG A 120 2.57 -12.24 0.00
CA ARG A 120 2.39 -12.65 -1.37
C ARG A 120 3.47 -12.01 -2.22
N VAL A 121 4.22 -12.85 -2.93
CA VAL A 121 5.34 -12.46 -3.77
C VAL A 121 5.02 -12.79 -5.22
N MET A 122 5.33 -11.86 -6.11
CA MET A 122 5.36 -12.09 -7.56
C MET A 122 6.78 -11.89 -8.06
N VAL A 123 7.27 -12.85 -8.83
CA VAL A 123 8.56 -12.79 -9.51
C VAL A 123 8.33 -12.77 -11.01
N GLU A 124 8.85 -11.78 -11.70
CA GLU A 124 8.93 -11.78 -13.17
C GLU A 124 10.12 -12.63 -13.59
N LEU A 125 9.86 -13.68 -14.35
CA LEU A 125 10.87 -14.65 -14.80
C LEU A 125 11.60 -14.10 -16.03
N ASP A 126 12.93 -14.26 -16.04
CA ASP A 126 13.72 -13.98 -17.23
C ASP A 126 13.38 -15.02 -18.31
N SER A 127 12.68 -14.58 -19.35
CA SER A 127 12.11 -15.41 -20.43
C SER A 127 13.15 -16.03 -21.38
N LYS A 128 14.46 -15.81 -21.13
CA LYS A 128 15.54 -16.28 -22.01
C LYS A 128 15.95 -17.75 -21.79
N LEU A 129 15.30 -18.48 -20.88
CA LEU A 129 15.69 -19.86 -20.52
C LEU A 129 14.73 -20.95 -21.04
N ALA A 130 13.75 -20.60 -21.87
CA ALA A 130 12.90 -21.57 -22.56
C ALA A 130 13.23 -21.60 -24.05
N ALA A 131 14.32 -22.29 -24.41
CA ALA A 131 14.62 -22.72 -25.79
C ALA A 131 15.35 -24.05 -25.77
#